data_AF-A0A132ALK0-F1
#
_entry.id   AF-A0A132ALK0-F1
#
_cell.length_a   1.000
_cell.length_b   1.000
_cell.length_c   1.000
_cell.angle_alpha   90.00
_cell.angle_beta   90.00
_cell.angle_gamma   90.00
#
_symmetry.space_group_name_H-M   'P 1'
#
loop_
_entity.id
_entity.type
_entity.pdbx_description
1 polymer ?
#
loop_
_entity_poly.entity_id
_entity_poly.type
_entity_poly.pdbx_seq_one_letter_code
_entity_poly.pdbx_strand_id
1 'polypeptide(L)'
;MILDVRCSINAGRRGRPPKKDNRSRNKGNGKLWEFIRDLLLSPSTNPSLIRWERREDGVFKFVQSDRVAKMWGERKQNPRMTYEKLSRAMRYYYKSKVLLPVFGRRLVYKFGPNATGWKPDLNNGIDNDNNIANAFRENFFFN
;
A
#
# COMPACT_ATOMS: atom_id res chain seq x y z
N MET A 1 -4.04 44.41 -57.55
CA MET A 1 -5.22 43.57 -57.80
C MET A 1 -4.91 42.22 -57.13
N ILE A 2 -5.44 41.95 -55.93
CA ILE A 2 -6.73 41.22 -55.72
C ILE A 2 -6.53 39.76 -56.19
N LEU A 3 -6.65 38.67 -55.40
CA LEU A 3 -7.35 38.41 -54.14
C LEU A 3 -6.83 37.11 -53.46
N ASP A 4 -7.06 37.03 -52.15
CA ASP A 4 -7.08 35.85 -51.29
C ASP A 4 -7.75 34.59 -51.89
N VAL A 5 -7.20 33.41 -51.54
CA VAL A 5 -8.02 32.27 -51.13
C VAL A 5 -7.52 31.77 -49.78
N ARG A 6 -8.29 32.14 -48.75
CA ARG A 6 -8.25 31.55 -47.41
C ARG A 6 -8.64 30.08 -47.48
N CYS A 7 -7.93 29.24 -46.75
CA CYS A 7 -8.56 28.11 -46.06
C CYS A 7 -8.06 28.07 -44.61
N SER A 8 -8.89 28.59 -43.71
CA SER A 8 -8.83 28.32 -42.28
C SER A 8 -9.46 26.97 -42.01
N ILE A 9 -8.75 26.02 -41.39
CA ILE A 9 -9.39 25.07 -40.46
C ILE A 9 -8.45 24.81 -39.27
N ASN A 10 -8.98 25.12 -38.09
CA ASN A 10 -8.41 25.02 -36.76
C ASN A 10 -8.12 23.57 -36.32
N ALA A 11 -7.01 23.38 -35.60
CA ALA A 11 -6.95 22.39 -34.51
C ALA A 11 -5.94 22.85 -33.44
N GLY A 12 -6.22 23.99 -32.80
CA GLY A 12 -5.57 24.35 -31.55
C GLY A 12 -5.78 23.23 -30.53
N ARG A 13 -4.70 22.58 -30.11
CA ARG A 13 -4.73 21.56 -29.06
C ARG A 13 -5.24 22.23 -27.78
N ARG A 14 -6.50 21.98 -27.44
CA ARG A 14 -7.16 22.50 -26.24
C ARG A 14 -6.38 22.02 -25.02
N GLY A 15 -5.56 22.90 -24.46
CA GLY A 15 -4.98 22.70 -23.14
C GLY A 15 -6.11 22.46 -22.15
N ARG A 16 -6.05 21.36 -21.40
CA ARG A 16 -6.99 21.07 -20.33
C ARG A 16 -6.86 22.18 -19.27
N PRO A 17 -7.95 22.89 -18.91
CA PRO A 17 -7.87 23.91 -17.88
C PRO A 17 -7.39 23.28 -16.56
N PRO A 18 -6.53 23.95 -15.78
CA PRO A 18 -6.12 23.46 -14.48
C PRO A 18 -7.34 23.43 -13.55
N LYS A 19 -7.76 22.24 -13.14
CA LYS A 19 -8.82 22.07 -12.15
C LYS A 19 -8.29 22.59 -10.80
N LYS A 20 -8.90 23.67 -10.31
CA LYS A 20 -8.69 24.16 -8.94
C LYS A 20 -9.26 23.12 -7.97
N ASP A 21 -8.43 22.15 -7.58
CA ASP A 21 -8.78 21.26 -6.48
C ASP A 21 -8.47 21.99 -5.16
N ASN A 22 -9.53 22.37 -4.45
CA ASN A 22 -9.49 22.91 -3.10
C ASN A 22 -9.08 21.79 -2.12
N ARG A 23 -7.81 21.37 -2.18
CA ARG A 23 -7.29 20.30 -1.33
C ARG A 23 -6.81 20.91 -0.03
N SER A 24 -7.73 20.89 0.93
CA SER A 24 -7.41 20.83 2.37
C SER A 24 -6.09 20.09 2.58
N ARG A 25 -5.17 20.76 3.28
CA ARG A 25 -3.81 20.33 3.61
C ARG A 25 -3.79 19.14 4.59
N ASN A 26 -4.64 18.14 4.38
CA ASN A 26 -4.64 16.93 5.19
C ASN A 26 -3.62 15.94 4.60
N LYS A 27 -2.39 15.98 5.11
CA LYS A 27 -1.48 14.85 5.40
C LYS A 27 -1.52 13.63 4.43
N GLY A 28 -1.77 13.86 3.14
CA GLY A 28 -2.07 12.83 2.12
C GLY A 28 -0.84 12.38 1.33
N ASN A 29 0.37 12.66 1.83
CA ASN A 29 1.63 12.47 1.12
C ASN A 29 2.43 11.24 1.58
N GLY A 30 1.83 10.32 2.35
CA GLY A 30 2.48 9.05 2.70
C GLY A 30 2.75 8.18 1.47
N LYS A 31 3.81 7.36 1.53
CA LYS A 31 4.17 6.39 0.50
C LYS A 31 3.23 5.17 0.60
N LEU A 32 3.06 4.44 -0.51
CA LEU A 32 2.17 3.26 -0.54
C LEU A 32 2.61 2.18 0.45
N TRP A 33 3.92 1.95 0.60
CA TRP A 33 4.42 0.94 1.52
C TRP A 33 4.15 1.29 2.99
N GLU A 34 4.18 2.58 3.35
CA GLU A 34 3.86 3.08 4.69
C GLU A 34 2.38 2.85 4.97
N PHE A 35 1.51 3.19 4.02
CA PHE A 35 0.08 2.91 4.12
C PHE A 35 -0.21 1.42 4.34
N ILE A 36 0.45 0.53 3.59
CA ILE A 36 0.28 -0.92 3.74
C ILE A 36 0.75 -1.40 5.11
N ARG A 37 1.89 -0.91 5.59
CA ARG A 37 2.38 -1.19 6.94
C ARG A 37 1.36 -0.75 7.98
N ASP A 38 0.84 0.46 7.88
CA ASP A 38 -0.11 1.00 8.85
C ASP A 38 -1.40 0.16 8.90
N LEU A 39 -1.87 -0.36 7.75
CA LEU A 39 -2.98 -1.31 7.70
C LEU A 39 -2.65 -2.67 8.36
N LEU A 40 -1.40 -3.12 8.28
CA LEU A 40 -0.97 -4.37 8.90
C LEU A 40 -0.80 -4.26 10.43
N LEU A 41 -0.49 -3.06 10.92
CA LEU A 41 -0.34 -2.77 12.35
C LEU A 41 -1.69 -2.48 13.03
N SER A 42 -2.71 -2.08 12.28
CA SER A 42 -4.03 -1.80 12.85
C SER A 42 -4.86 -3.08 13.05
N PRO A 43 -5.33 -3.38 14.28
CA PRO A 43 -6.14 -4.57 14.57
C PRO A 43 -7.50 -4.60 13.87
N SER A 44 -8.03 -3.45 13.46
CA SER A 44 -9.34 -3.37 12.77
C SER A 44 -9.26 -3.83 11.31
N THR A 45 -8.08 -3.74 10.69
CA THR A 45 -7.87 -4.08 9.28
C THR A 45 -7.10 -5.39 9.09
N ASN A 46 -6.34 -5.82 10.10
CA ASN A 46 -5.66 -7.11 10.14
C ASN A 46 -6.42 -8.07 11.06
N PRO A 47 -6.93 -9.22 10.58
CA PRO A 47 -6.59 -9.89 9.32
C PRO A 47 -7.58 -9.70 8.16
N SER A 48 -8.65 -8.91 8.34
CA SER A 48 -9.80 -8.87 7.43
C SER A 48 -9.50 -8.33 6.02
N LEU A 49 -8.67 -7.30 5.90
CA LEU A 49 -8.30 -6.65 4.63
C LEU A 49 -6.92 -7.10 4.14
N ILE A 50 -5.98 -7.15 5.07
CA ILE A 50 -4.58 -7.53 4.86
C ILE A 50 -4.10 -8.23 6.12
N ARG A 51 -3.24 -9.25 5.99
CA ARG A 51 -2.76 -10.02 7.15
C ARG A 51 -1.29 -10.35 7.08
N TRP A 52 -0.68 -10.53 8.24
CA TRP A 52 0.61 -11.20 8.34
C TRP A 52 0.46 -12.68 8.01
N GLU A 53 1.32 -13.18 7.14
CA GLU A 53 1.52 -14.63 6.93
C GLU A 53 2.68 -15.13 7.80
N ARG A 54 3.73 -14.32 7.92
CA ARG A 54 4.83 -14.50 8.88
C ARG A 54 5.28 -13.13 9.37
N ARG A 55 4.93 -12.80 10.63
CA ARG A 55 5.17 -11.49 11.26
C ARG A 55 6.66 -11.16 11.35
N GLU A 56 7.47 -12.14 11.76
CA GLU A 56 8.91 -12.00 11.94
C GLU A 56 9.65 -11.73 10.63
N ASP A 57 9.26 -12.44 9.57
CA ASP A 57 9.85 -12.27 8.23
C ASP A 57 9.32 -11.05 7.48
N GLY A 58 8.27 -10.40 7.99
CA GLY A 58 7.58 -9.33 7.27
C GLY A 58 6.83 -9.80 6.03
N VAL A 59 6.38 -11.05 5.99
CA VAL A 59 5.59 -11.61 4.89
C VAL A 59 4.11 -11.38 5.17
N PHE A 60 3.42 -10.77 4.22
CA PHE A 60 2.01 -10.42 4.33
C PHE A 60 1.22 -10.75 3.08
N LYS A 61 -0.10 -10.85 3.21
CA LYS A 61 -1.04 -11.19 2.15
C LYS A 61 -2.21 -10.21 2.11
N PHE A 62 -2.59 -9.77 0.92
CA PHE A 62 -3.86 -9.08 0.71
C PHE A 62 -5.01 -10.09 0.73
N VAL A 63 -5.99 -9.86 1.61
CA VAL A 63 -7.21 -10.68 1.71
C VAL A 63 -8.31 -10.07 0.86
N GLN A 64 -8.53 -8.75 0.97
CA GLN A 64 -9.49 -8.00 0.16
C GLN A 64 -8.76 -6.92 -0.65
N SER A 65 -8.07 -7.34 -1.71
CA SER A 65 -7.22 -6.49 -2.55
C SER A 65 -7.92 -5.25 -3.09
N ASP A 66 -9.18 -5.39 -3.52
CA ASP A 66 -9.94 -4.31 -4.14
C ASP A 66 -10.33 -3.24 -3.12
N ARG A 67 -10.70 -3.65 -1.89
CA ARG A 67 -10.99 -2.71 -0.81
C ARG A 67 -9.76 -1.93 -0.39
N VAL A 68 -8.60 -2.60 -0.26
CA VAL A 68 -7.35 -1.90 0.04
C VAL A 68 -6.97 -0.91 -1.06
N ALA A 69 -7.16 -1.29 -2.33
CA ALA A 69 -6.92 -0.38 -3.45
C ALA A 69 -7.86 0.84 -3.44
N LYS A 70 -9.14 0.63 -3.10
CA LYS A 70 -10.12 1.71 -2.94
C LYS A 70 -9.72 2.67 -1.80
N MET A 71 -9.34 2.15 -0.63
CA MET A 71 -8.87 2.96 0.50
C MET A 71 -7.62 3.78 0.15
N TRP A 72 -6.68 3.18 -0.60
CA TRP A 72 -5.52 3.92 -1.10
C TRP A 72 -5.93 5.01 -2.11
N GLY A 73 -6.89 4.71 -2.98
CA GLY A 73 -7.49 5.67 -3.91
C GLY A 73 -8.12 6.85 -3.18
N GLU A 74 -8.95 6.60 -2.17
CA GLU A 74 -9.55 7.63 -1.32
C GLU A 74 -8.48 8.50 -0.65
N ARG A 75 -7.44 7.88 -0.05
CA ARG A 75 -6.33 8.59 0.58
C ARG A 75 -5.55 9.50 -0.39
N LYS A 76 -5.42 9.11 -1.66
CA LYS A 76 -4.74 9.90 -2.70
C LYS A 76 -5.71 10.72 -3.57
N GLN A 77 -7.00 10.73 -3.24
CA GLN A 77 -8.08 11.35 -4.03
C GLN A 77 -8.05 10.90 -5.50
N ASN A 78 -7.80 9.62 -5.74
CA ASN A 78 -7.80 8.97 -7.03
C ASN A 78 -8.91 7.89 -7.08
N PRO A 79 -10.11 8.22 -7.56
CA PRO A 79 -11.24 7.27 -7.63
C PRO A 79 -11.04 6.17 -8.67
N ARG A 80 -10.03 6.29 -9.56
CA ARG A 80 -9.70 5.28 -10.58
C ARG A 80 -8.58 4.33 -10.13
N MET A 81 -8.28 4.30 -8.82
CA MET A 81 -7.32 3.37 -8.25
C MET A 81 -7.90 1.95 -8.27
N THR A 82 -7.13 0.99 -8.77
CA THR A 82 -7.46 -0.44 -8.79
C THR A 82 -6.29 -1.24 -8.24
N TYR A 83 -6.52 -2.50 -7.91
CA TYR A 83 -5.45 -3.36 -7.40
C TYR A 83 -4.34 -3.56 -8.45
N GLU A 84 -4.66 -3.62 -9.73
CA GLU A 84 -3.67 -3.76 -10.81
C GLU A 84 -2.68 -2.58 -10.79
N LYS A 85 -3.20 -1.35 -10.66
CA LYS A 85 -2.37 -0.14 -10.57
C LYS A 85 -1.58 -0.07 -9.27
N LEU A 86 -2.20 -0.43 -8.16
CA LEU A 86 -1.54 -0.50 -6.86
C LEU A 86 -0.40 -1.53 -6.89
N SER A 87 -0.66 -2.72 -7.41
CA SER A 87 0.33 -3.80 -7.54
C SER A 87 1.46 -3.40 -8.49
N ARG A 88 1.19 -2.58 -9.53
CA ARG A 88 2.22 -2.00 -10.38
C ARG A 88 3.16 -1.09 -9.60
N ALA A 89 2.62 -0.25 -8.71
CA ALA A 89 3.40 0.60 -7.83
C ALA A 89 4.20 -0.21 -6.81
N MET A 90 3.62 -1.27 -6.24
CA MET A 90 4.33 -2.20 -5.35
C MET A 90 5.56 -2.82 -6.00
N ARG A 91 5.45 -3.25 -7.27
CA ARG A 91 6.58 -3.82 -8.01
C ARG A 91 7.73 -2.83 -8.22
N TYR A 92 7.45 -1.53 -8.27
CA TYR A 92 8.53 -0.52 -8.36
C TYR A 92 9.43 -0.49 -7.11
N TYR A 93 8.95 -0.97 -5.96
CA TYR A 93 9.74 -1.05 -4.74
C TYR A 93 10.78 -2.19 -4.73
N TYR A 94 10.74 -3.12 -5.68
CA TYR A 94 11.69 -4.24 -5.72
C TYR A 94 13.13 -3.79 -5.97
N LYS A 95 13.31 -2.79 -6.83
CA LYS A 95 14.65 -2.22 -7.09
C LYS A 95 15.19 -1.51 -5.85
N SER A 96 14.34 -0.75 -5.15
CA SER A 96 14.74 -0.02 -3.95
C SER A 96 14.77 -0.87 -2.68
N LYS A 97 14.47 -2.18 -2.77
CA LYS A 97 14.47 -3.13 -1.64
C LYS A 97 13.59 -2.71 -0.46
N VAL A 98 12.58 -1.87 -0.70
CA VAL A 98 11.52 -1.56 0.28
C VAL A 98 10.56 -2.75 0.38
N LEU A 99 10.33 -3.43 -0.75
CA LEU A 99 9.63 -4.71 -0.81
C LEU A 99 10.48 -5.72 -1.56
N LEU A 100 10.24 -7.00 -1.26
CA LEU A 100 10.84 -8.13 -1.95
C LEU A 100 9.74 -8.97 -2.62
N PRO A 101 9.99 -9.53 -3.82
CA PRO A 101 9.05 -10.42 -4.46
C PRO A 101 8.92 -11.73 -3.69
N VAL A 102 7.70 -12.29 -3.67
CA VAL A 102 7.43 -13.65 -3.20
C VAL A 102 6.90 -14.45 -4.40
N PHE A 103 7.75 -15.33 -4.94
CA PHE A 103 7.44 -16.09 -6.15
C PHE A 103 6.40 -17.18 -5.88
N GLY A 104 5.58 -17.51 -6.89
CA GLY A 104 4.57 -18.57 -6.82
C GLY A 104 3.37 -18.29 -5.90
N ARG A 105 3.37 -17.17 -5.15
CA ARG A 105 2.31 -16.84 -4.20
C ARG A 105 1.56 -15.57 -4.60
N ARG A 106 0.31 -15.73 -5.05
CA ARG A 106 -0.55 -14.61 -5.44
C ARG A 106 -0.91 -13.77 -4.22
N LEU A 107 -0.93 -12.44 -4.40
CA LEU A 107 -1.30 -11.45 -3.37
C LEU A 107 -0.39 -11.44 -2.13
N VAL A 108 0.75 -12.14 -2.18
CA VAL A 108 1.72 -12.22 -1.08
C VAL A 108 2.95 -11.38 -1.41
N TYR A 109 3.40 -10.60 -0.44
CA TYR A 109 4.55 -9.72 -0.54
C TYR A 109 5.38 -9.81 0.74
N LYS A 110 6.62 -9.34 0.67
CA LYS A 110 7.53 -9.29 1.81
C LYS A 110 8.11 -7.90 1.96
N PHE A 111 8.13 -7.36 3.18
CA PHE A 111 8.89 -6.15 3.46
C PHE A 111 10.39 -6.42 3.32
N GLY A 112 11.08 -5.51 2.64
CA GLY A 112 12.52 -5.58 2.45
C GLY A 112 13.29 -4.85 3.56
N PRO A 113 14.63 -4.92 3.52
CA PRO A 113 15.50 -4.31 4.53
C PRO A 113 15.36 -2.78 4.60
N ASN A 114 14.94 -2.12 3.50
CA ASN A 114 14.81 -0.67 3.46
C ASN A 114 13.43 -0.16 3.94
N ALA A 115 12.51 -1.05 4.29
CA ALA A 115 11.25 -0.68 4.94
C ALA A 115 11.43 -0.66 6.46
N THR A 116 10.84 0.35 7.12
CA THR A 116 10.99 0.58 8.57
C THR A 116 9.65 0.59 9.30
N GLY A 117 9.70 0.41 10.63
CA GLY A 117 8.52 0.43 11.50
C GLY A 117 7.57 -0.75 11.32
N TRP A 118 7.93 -1.73 10.49
CA TRP A 118 7.16 -2.96 10.35
C TRP A 118 7.71 -4.09 11.20
N LYS A 119 8.98 -4.08 11.64
CA LYS A 119 9.54 -5.16 12.45
C LYS A 119 8.87 -5.22 13.83
N PRO A 120 8.75 -6.40 14.47
CA PRO A 120 8.39 -6.44 15.87
C PRO A 120 9.51 -5.82 16.71
N ASP A 121 9.17 -5.20 17.83
CA ASP A 121 10.14 -4.58 18.72
C ASP A 121 10.98 -5.69 19.38
N LEU A 122 12.19 -5.90 18.88
CA LEU A 122 13.13 -6.91 19.40
C LEU A 122 13.68 -6.56 20.79
N ASN A 123 13.41 -5.36 21.31
CA ASN A 123 13.94 -4.86 22.58
C ASN A 123 13.04 -5.15 23.79
N ASN A 124 11.84 -5.70 23.61
CA ASN A 124 10.95 -6.05 24.73
C ASN A 124 11.17 -7.51 25.22
N GLY A 125 12.36 -8.07 24.98
CA GLY A 125 12.68 -9.48 25.24
C GLY A 125 13.92 -9.72 26.10
N ILE A 126 14.50 -8.69 26.72
CA ILE A 126 15.53 -8.85 27.78
C ILE A 126 14.95 -8.39 29.14
N ASP A 127 13.63 -8.31 29.26
CA ASP A 127 13.00 -7.91 30.51
C ASP A 127 12.10 -9.07 30.94
N ASN A 128 12.74 -10.06 31.59
CA ASN A 128 12.18 -10.85 32.67
C ASN A 128 10.84 -11.58 32.40
N ASP A 129 10.86 -12.79 31.81
CA ASP A 129 9.71 -13.71 31.94
C ASP A 129 10.06 -15.19 31.73
N ASN A 130 10.34 -15.87 32.85
CA ASN A 130 10.05 -17.31 33.04
C ASN A 130 8.53 -17.59 33.06
N ASN A 131 7.73 -16.90 32.25
CA ASN A 131 6.26 -16.95 32.34
C ASN A 131 5.50 -16.93 30.99
N ILE A 132 6.16 -16.74 29.84
CA ILE A 132 5.47 -16.74 28.53
C ILE A 132 5.44 -18.13 27.85
N ALA A 133 6.34 -19.04 28.23
CA ALA A 133 6.31 -20.42 27.72
C ALA A 133 5.01 -21.17 28.08
N ASN A 134 4.26 -20.69 29.09
CA ASN A 134 2.96 -21.24 29.48
C ASN A 134 1.76 -20.55 28.79
N ALA A 135 1.92 -19.35 28.20
CA ALA A 135 0.79 -18.59 27.65
C ALA A 135 0.46 -18.92 26.18
N PHE A 136 1.39 -19.51 25.43
CA PHE A 136 1.16 -19.91 24.03
C PHE A 136 0.78 -21.38 23.84
N ARG A 137 0.73 -22.18 24.92
CA ARG A 137 0.35 -23.60 24.87
C ARG A 137 -1.13 -23.89 25.18
N GLU A 138 -1.90 -22.91 25.64
CA GLU A 138 -3.27 -23.10 26.15
C GLU A 138 -4.39 -22.60 25.21
N ASN A 139 -4.12 -22.29 23.93
CA ASN A 139 -5.17 -21.81 23.01
C ASN A 139 -5.25 -22.58 21.67
N PHE A 140 -4.76 -23.82 21.63
CA PHE A 140 -4.98 -24.75 20.51
C PHE A 140 -5.65 -26.08 20.89
N PHE A 141 -6.22 -26.18 22.09
CA PHE A 141 -7.15 -27.26 22.46
C PHE A 141 -8.50 -26.65 22.85
N PHE A 142 -9.31 -26.25 21.87
CA PHE A 142 -10.78 -26.29 21.89
C PHE A 142 -11.32 -25.75 20.55
N ASN A 143 -11.27 -26.59 19.51
CA ASN A 143 -12.38 -26.93 18.61
C ASN A 143 -11.91 -28.00 17.61
#